data_AF-A0A6G0J9P6-F1
#
_entry.id   AF-A0A6G0J9P6-F1
#
_cell.length_a   1.000
_cell.length_b   1.000
_cell.length_c   1.000
_cell.angle_alpha   90.00
_cell.angle_beta   90.00
_cell.angle_gamma   90.00
#
_symmetry.space_group_name_H-M   'P 1'
#
loop_
_entity.id
_entity.type
_entity.pdbx_description
1 polymer ?
#
loop_
_entity_poly.entity_id
_entity_poly.type
_entity_poly.pdbx_seq_one_letter_code
_entity_poly.pdbx_strand_id
1 'polypeptide(L)'
;MPNASARPKHGRRTRRRRREDPARNELVSSSLESAQQCLFNQDYGTAFVHYLLVLNLAPVFKDFARESFRFTLFKWTEELDSVGRIQDLFDCYEQALELFPADEVILNSMGEHLFRMGFRDEAAGHFHKALKLRPDYPEARENFYRVANWLVERWHFLMLNDHGRNRKYQQAIQKAVQSGLQHCT
;
A
#
# COMPACT_ATOMS: atom_id res chain seq x y z
N MET A 1 7.26 69.09 18.15
CA MET A 1 7.28 68.31 19.41
C MET A 1 5.84 68.16 19.89
N PRO A 2 5.34 67.00 20.39
CA PRO A 2 5.78 65.60 20.35
C PRO A 2 4.81 64.72 19.49
N ASN A 3 5.27 63.71 18.73
CA ASN A 3 5.56 62.32 19.11
C ASN A 3 4.33 61.48 19.55
N ALA A 4 3.82 60.64 18.63
CA ALA A 4 2.95 59.52 18.95
C ALA A 4 3.23 58.35 17.99
N SER A 5 4.18 57.51 18.39
CA SER A 5 4.52 56.25 17.75
C SER A 5 3.38 55.23 17.90
N ALA A 6 2.69 54.94 16.81
CA ALA A 6 1.69 53.88 16.76
C ALA A 6 2.40 52.50 16.80
N ARG A 7 2.30 51.83 17.94
CA ARG A 7 2.81 50.45 18.14
C ARG A 7 2.07 49.45 17.23
N PRO A 8 2.74 48.48 16.61
CA PRO A 8 2.07 47.44 15.86
C PRO A 8 1.34 46.49 16.82
N LYS A 9 0.04 46.29 16.60
CA LYS A 9 -0.75 45.26 17.29
C LYS A 9 -0.29 43.88 16.79
N HIS A 10 0.73 43.31 17.44
CA HIS A 10 1.01 41.89 17.33
C HIS A 10 -0.14 41.11 17.99
N GLY A 11 -1.13 40.75 17.19
CA GLY A 11 -2.09 39.72 17.53
C GLY A 11 -1.33 38.43 17.78
N ARG A 12 -1.12 38.09 19.07
CA ARG A 12 -0.70 36.76 19.48
C ARG A 12 -1.77 35.77 19.00
N ARG A 13 -1.59 35.19 17.81
CA ARG A 13 -2.17 33.89 17.48
C ARG A 13 -1.53 32.88 18.42
N THR A 14 -2.09 32.76 19.62
CA THR A 14 -1.86 31.60 20.47
C THR A 14 -2.21 30.38 19.63
N ARG A 15 -1.20 29.65 19.16
CA ARG A 15 -1.33 28.24 18.78
C ARG A 15 -2.04 27.58 19.97
N ARG A 16 -3.34 27.33 19.84
CA ARG A 16 -4.05 26.40 20.73
C ARG A 16 -3.29 25.09 20.57
N ARG A 17 -2.40 24.77 21.51
CA ARG A 17 -1.95 23.39 21.72
C ARG A 17 -3.25 22.59 21.78
N ARG A 18 -3.44 21.62 20.88
CA ARG A 18 -4.51 20.61 20.98
C ARG A 18 -4.40 20.10 22.42
N ARG A 19 -5.36 20.47 23.28
CA ARG A 19 -5.47 19.82 24.59
C ARG A 19 -5.86 18.40 24.24
N GLU A 20 -5.00 17.45 24.57
CA GLU A 20 -5.34 16.04 24.49
C GLU A 20 -6.48 15.81 25.47
N ASP A 21 -7.63 15.39 24.96
CA ASP A 21 -8.80 15.13 25.77
C ASP A 21 -8.53 13.85 26.59
N PRO A 22 -8.55 13.90 27.93
CA PRO A 22 -8.21 12.74 28.76
C PRO A 22 -9.10 11.53 28.46
N ALA A 23 -10.37 11.77 28.14
CA ALA A 23 -11.32 10.72 27.72
C ALA A 23 -10.91 10.05 26.39
N ARG A 24 -10.29 10.78 25.46
CA ARG A 24 -9.77 10.21 24.21
C ARG A 24 -8.57 9.30 24.49
N ASN A 25 -7.66 9.75 25.36
CA ASN A 25 -6.48 8.97 25.72
C ASN A 25 -6.88 7.68 26.47
N GLU A 26 -7.85 7.78 27.38
CA GLU A 26 -8.43 6.63 28.08
C GLU A 26 -9.08 5.64 27.10
N LEU A 27 -9.88 6.12 26.15
CA LEU A 27 -10.49 5.29 25.11
C LEU A 27 -9.45 4.58 24.23
N VAL A 28 -8.37 5.28 23.86
CA VAL A 28 -7.28 4.70 23.07
C VAL A 28 -6.57 3.59 23.86
N SER A 29 -6.26 3.83 25.14
CA SER A 29 -5.64 2.83 26.01
C SER A 29 -6.54 1.59 26.19
N SER A 30 -7.82 1.79 26.52
CA SER A 30 -8.75 0.67 26.71
C SER A 30 -9.02 -0.11 25.41
N SER A 31 -9.08 0.58 24.27
CA SER A 31 -9.22 -0.07 22.95
C SER A 31 -7.97 -0.86 22.57
N LEU A 32 -6.78 -0.37 22.90
CA LEU A 32 -5.53 -1.08 22.64
C LEU A 32 -5.42 -2.36 23.50
N GLU A 33 -5.77 -2.26 24.78
CA GLU A 33 -5.83 -3.43 25.68
C GLU A 33 -6.87 -4.45 25.19
N SER A 34 -8.04 -3.98 24.75
CA SER A 34 -9.09 -4.84 24.17
C SER A 34 -8.60 -5.53 22.90
N ALA A 35 -7.89 -4.82 22.01
CA ALA A 35 -7.30 -5.42 20.81
C ALA A 35 -6.32 -6.55 21.16
N GLN A 36 -5.47 -6.35 22.18
CA GLN A 36 -4.52 -7.37 22.65
C GLN A 36 -5.23 -8.58 23.28
N GLN A 37 -6.30 -8.34 24.05
CA GLN A 37 -7.09 -9.41 24.65
C GLN A 37 -7.83 -10.22 23.57
N CYS A 38 -8.42 -9.56 22.58
CA CYS A 38 -9.05 -10.21 21.44
C CYS A 38 -8.03 -11.06 20.64
N LEU A 39 -6.81 -10.55 20.45
CA LEU A 39 -5.72 -11.31 19.84
C LEU A 39 -5.35 -12.57 20.63
N PHE A 40 -5.28 -12.48 21.97
CA PHE A 40 -5.04 -13.64 22.81
C PHE A 40 -6.16 -14.67 22.70
N ASN A 41 -7.41 -14.20 22.56
CA ASN A 41 -8.59 -15.02 22.38
C ASN A 41 -8.77 -15.51 20.93
N GLN A 42 -7.89 -15.14 19.99
CA GLN A 42 -7.98 -15.42 18.56
C GLN A 42 -9.24 -14.86 17.88
N ASP A 43 -9.83 -13.79 18.44
CA ASP A 43 -10.89 -13.04 17.79
C ASP A 43 -10.27 -11.90 16.96
N TYR A 44 -9.84 -12.23 15.75
CA TYR A 44 -9.11 -11.30 14.89
C TYR A 44 -10.01 -10.21 14.30
N GLY A 45 -11.30 -10.49 14.08
CA GLY A 45 -12.25 -9.51 13.55
C GLY A 45 -12.46 -8.36 14.53
N THR A 46 -12.75 -8.67 15.80
CA THR A 46 -12.92 -7.64 16.83
C THR A 46 -11.59 -6.92 17.12
N ALA A 47 -10.47 -7.66 17.15
CA ALA A 47 -9.14 -7.06 17.31
C ALA A 47 -8.82 -6.06 16.20
N PHE A 48 -9.14 -6.39 14.94
CA PHE A 48 -8.93 -5.52 13.80
C PHE A 48 -9.69 -4.20 13.94
N VAL A 49 -10.97 -4.26 14.33
CA VAL A 49 -11.80 -3.06 14.56
C VAL A 49 -11.22 -2.18 15.68
N HIS A 50 -10.77 -2.77 16.79
CA HIS A 50 -10.11 -2.01 17.85
C HIS A 50 -8.82 -1.33 17.39
N TYR A 51 -8.00 -2.02 16.59
CA TYR A 51 -6.81 -1.39 16.00
C TYR A 51 -7.17 -0.26 15.04
N LEU A 52 -8.18 -0.43 14.18
CA LEU A 52 -8.64 0.64 13.29
C LEU A 52 -9.05 1.87 14.09
N LEU A 53 -9.80 1.68 15.18
CA LEU A 53 -10.20 2.77 16.06
C LEU A 53 -8.99 3.48 16.66
N VAL A 54 -8.05 2.73 17.24
CA VAL A 54 -6.83 3.27 17.87
C VAL A 54 -5.99 4.04 16.85
N LEU A 55 -5.76 3.48 15.66
CA LEU A 55 -4.89 4.07 14.65
C LEU A 55 -5.50 5.30 13.97
N ASN A 56 -6.83 5.36 13.88
CA ASN A 56 -7.54 6.57 13.44
C ASN A 56 -7.56 7.66 14.52
N LEU A 57 -7.78 7.28 15.78
CA LEU A 57 -7.80 8.23 16.90
C LEU A 57 -6.41 8.71 17.31
N ALA A 58 -5.37 7.90 17.17
CA ALA A 58 -4.03 8.25 17.62
C ALA A 58 -2.99 7.71 16.63
N PRO A 59 -2.73 8.44 15.53
CA PRO A 59 -1.76 8.05 14.51
C PRO A 59 -0.32 7.87 15.03
N VAL A 60 -0.03 8.37 16.24
CA VAL A 60 1.27 8.17 16.93
C VAL A 60 1.56 6.68 17.16
N PHE A 61 0.53 5.85 17.31
CA PHE A 61 0.69 4.41 17.51
C PHE A 61 0.92 3.63 16.21
N LYS A 62 0.86 4.27 15.03
CA LYS A 62 1.00 3.57 13.74
C LYS A 62 2.29 2.76 13.65
N ASP A 63 3.42 3.33 14.07
CA ASP A 63 4.71 2.62 13.99
C ASP A 63 4.80 1.50 15.03
N PHE A 64 4.29 1.73 16.24
CA PHE A 64 4.29 0.75 17.31
C PHE A 64 3.39 -0.46 17.00
N ALA A 65 2.16 -0.20 16.58
CA ALA A 65 1.17 -1.23 16.34
C ALA A 65 1.24 -1.83 14.93
N ARG A 66 2.17 -1.38 14.06
CA ARG A 66 2.24 -1.80 12.65
C ARG A 66 2.27 -3.32 12.49
N GLU A 67 3.20 -3.97 13.18
CA GLU A 67 3.40 -5.42 13.07
C GLU A 67 2.22 -6.21 13.65
N SER A 68 1.72 -5.81 14.82
CA SER A 68 0.54 -6.44 15.43
C SER A 68 -0.72 -6.26 14.58
N PHE A 69 -0.91 -5.07 14.01
CA PHE A 69 -2.01 -4.77 13.11
C PHE A 69 -1.93 -5.61 11.83
N ARG A 70 -0.74 -5.72 11.21
CA ARG A 70 -0.52 -6.57 10.04
C ARG A 70 -0.80 -8.04 10.33
N PHE A 71 -0.29 -8.55 11.45
CA PHE A 71 -0.58 -9.91 11.88
C PHE A 71 -2.09 -10.12 12.04
N THR A 72 -2.78 -9.21 12.72
CA THR A 72 -4.25 -9.27 12.91
C THR A 72 -4.98 -9.26 11.59
N LEU A 73 -4.62 -8.35 10.67
CA LEU A 73 -5.19 -8.26 9.33
C LEU A 73 -5.03 -9.59 8.60
N PHE A 74 -3.83 -10.16 8.56
CA PHE A 74 -3.57 -11.40 7.82
C PHE A 74 -4.38 -12.56 8.37
N LYS A 75 -4.43 -12.71 9.70
CA LYS A 75 -5.27 -13.72 10.35
C LYS A 75 -6.74 -13.54 10.06
N TRP A 76 -7.23 -12.30 10.13
CA TRP A 76 -8.62 -12.02 9.81
C TRP A 76 -8.95 -12.28 8.33
N THR A 77 -8.06 -11.90 7.41
CA THR A 77 -8.26 -12.17 5.98
C THR A 77 -8.20 -13.66 5.64
N GLU A 78 -7.34 -14.45 6.31
CA GLU A 78 -7.32 -15.92 6.18
C GLU A 78 -8.67 -16.53 6.59
N GLU A 79 -9.25 -16.04 7.69
CA GLU A 79 -10.57 -16.49 8.15
C GLU A 79 -11.69 -16.08 7.17
N LEU A 80 -11.70 -14.83 6.71
CA LEU A 80 -12.69 -14.35 5.74
C LEU A 80 -12.61 -15.12 4.41
N ASP A 81 -11.40 -15.42 3.94
CA ASP A 81 -11.17 -16.23 2.73
C ASP A 81 -11.73 -17.65 2.91
N SER A 82 -11.50 -18.27 4.09
CA SER A 82 -12.01 -19.61 4.40
C SER A 82 -13.54 -19.70 4.43
N VAL A 83 -14.21 -18.62 4.80
CA VAL A 83 -15.68 -18.50 4.85
C VAL A 83 -16.25 -17.97 3.52
N GLY A 84 -15.39 -17.58 2.57
CA GLY A 84 -15.80 -17.04 1.27
C GLY A 84 -16.35 -15.60 1.33
N ARG A 85 -16.07 -14.85 2.40
CA ARG A 85 -16.45 -13.44 2.56
C ARG A 85 -15.46 -12.51 1.85
N ILE A 86 -15.41 -12.64 0.53
CA ILE A 86 -14.37 -12.00 -0.30
C ILE A 86 -14.49 -10.47 -0.32
N GLN A 87 -15.70 -9.92 -0.28
CA GLN A 87 -15.88 -8.46 -0.25
C GLN A 87 -15.31 -7.87 1.04
N ASP A 88 -15.68 -8.42 2.20
CA ASP A 88 -15.19 -7.94 3.49
C ASP A 88 -13.66 -8.05 3.60
N LEU A 89 -13.09 -9.08 2.97
CA LEU A 89 -11.64 -9.28 2.90
C LEU A 89 -10.94 -8.12 2.18
N PHE A 90 -11.47 -7.71 1.03
CA PHE A 90 -10.92 -6.57 0.29
C PHE A 90 -11.18 -5.24 1.00
N ASP A 91 -12.34 -5.07 1.63
CA ASP A 91 -12.63 -3.90 2.45
C ASP A 91 -11.63 -3.77 3.61
N CYS A 92 -11.21 -4.89 4.22
CA CYS A 92 -10.18 -4.90 5.26
C CYS A 92 -8.81 -4.46 4.69
N TYR A 93 -8.42 -4.94 3.51
CA TYR A 93 -7.19 -4.50 2.85
C TYR A 93 -7.22 -3.02 2.50
N GLU A 94 -8.34 -2.51 1.98
CA GLU A 94 -8.50 -1.09 1.65
C GLU A 94 -8.36 -0.22 2.89
N GLN A 95 -9.08 -0.54 3.98
CA GLN A 95 -8.96 0.18 5.26
C GLN A 95 -7.53 0.13 5.83
N ALA A 96 -6.86 -1.01 5.70
CA ALA A 96 -5.47 -1.15 6.13
C ALA A 96 -4.52 -0.27 5.30
N LEU A 97 -4.72 -0.17 3.99
CA LEU A 97 -3.94 0.68 3.09
C LEU A 97 -4.28 2.17 3.23
N GLU A 98 -5.48 2.54 3.67
CA GLU A 98 -5.78 3.93 4.07
C GLU A 98 -4.94 4.36 5.27
N LEU A 99 -4.75 3.46 6.24
CA LEU A 99 -3.90 3.71 7.41
C LEU A 99 -2.41 3.65 7.08
N PHE A 100 -2.01 2.69 6.24
CA PHE A 100 -0.63 2.39 5.87
C PHE A 100 -0.45 2.31 4.34
N PRO A 101 -0.51 3.45 3.63
CA PRO A 101 -0.49 3.47 2.16
C PRO A 101 0.84 3.03 1.54
N ALA A 102 1.91 3.01 2.33
CA ALA A 102 3.26 2.65 1.92
C ALA A 102 3.74 1.33 2.57
N ASP A 103 2.82 0.47 3.01
CA ASP A 103 3.17 -0.84 3.54
C ASP A 103 3.28 -1.86 2.39
N GLU A 104 4.52 -2.18 2.03
CA GLU A 104 4.82 -3.12 0.95
C GLU A 104 4.27 -4.52 1.21
N VAL A 105 4.15 -4.93 2.47
CA VAL A 105 3.74 -6.29 2.80
C VAL A 105 2.23 -6.42 2.71
N ILE A 106 1.46 -5.42 3.17
CA ILE A 106 0.00 -5.38 2.96
C ILE A 106 -0.32 -5.35 1.46
N LEU A 107 0.42 -4.54 0.68
CA LEU A 107 0.27 -4.51 -0.79
C LEU A 107 0.54 -5.87 -1.42
N ASN A 108 1.61 -6.57 -1.01
CA ASN A 108 1.90 -7.91 -1.50
C ASN A 108 0.80 -8.91 -1.12
N SER A 109 0.32 -8.91 0.12
CA SER A 109 -0.74 -9.83 0.58
C SER A 109 -2.07 -9.61 -0.15
N MET A 110 -2.47 -8.35 -0.40
CA MET A 110 -3.65 -8.04 -1.20
C MET A 110 -3.49 -8.53 -2.65
N GLY A 111 -2.31 -8.29 -3.24
CA GLY A 111 -1.99 -8.79 -4.58
C GLY A 111 -2.06 -10.31 -4.69
N GLU A 112 -1.61 -11.03 -3.65
CA GLU A 112 -1.69 -12.49 -3.60
C GLU A 112 -3.13 -12.99 -3.57
N HIS A 113 -4.01 -12.36 -2.79
CA HIS A 113 -5.44 -12.69 -2.77
C HIS A 113 -6.09 -12.42 -4.13
N LEU A 114 -5.83 -11.27 -4.75
CA LEU A 114 -6.31 -10.93 -6.09
C LEU A 114 -5.86 -11.96 -7.13
N PHE A 115 -4.59 -12.37 -7.07
CA PHE A 115 -4.04 -13.37 -7.98
C PHE A 115 -4.73 -14.73 -7.83
N ARG A 116 -4.97 -15.19 -6.60
CA ARG A 116 -5.70 -16.44 -6.32
C ARG A 116 -7.13 -16.41 -6.87
N MET A 117 -7.77 -15.24 -6.86
CA MET A 117 -9.11 -15.03 -7.41
C MET A 117 -9.13 -14.82 -8.94
N GLY A 118 -7.97 -14.75 -9.59
CA GLY A 118 -7.85 -14.58 -11.04
C GLY A 118 -7.80 -13.13 -11.54
N PHE A 119 -7.84 -12.14 -10.63
CA PHE A 119 -7.67 -10.71 -10.93
C PHE A 119 -6.19 -10.36 -11.13
N ARG A 120 -5.63 -10.85 -12.24
CA ARG A 120 -4.19 -10.84 -12.51
C ARG A 120 -3.65 -9.44 -12.78
N ASP A 121 -4.41 -8.59 -13.47
CA ASP A 121 -3.98 -7.23 -13.80
C ASP A 121 -3.89 -6.36 -12.55
N GLU A 122 -4.90 -6.46 -11.68
CA GLU A 122 -4.95 -5.79 -10.39
C GLU A 122 -3.82 -6.29 -9.48
N ALA A 123 -3.63 -7.62 -9.40
CA ALA A 123 -2.54 -8.23 -8.64
C ALA A 123 -1.16 -7.72 -9.09
N ALA A 124 -0.90 -7.64 -10.40
CA ALA A 124 0.34 -7.08 -10.94
C ALA A 124 0.55 -5.64 -10.47
N GLY A 125 -0.52 -4.83 -10.46
CA GLY A 125 -0.49 -3.46 -9.95
C GLY A 125 -0.06 -3.38 -8.48
N HIS A 126 -0.59 -4.26 -7.63
CA HIS A 126 -0.24 -4.31 -6.20
C HIS A 126 1.19 -4.81 -5.96
N PHE A 127 1.63 -5.88 -6.61
CA PHE A 127 3.02 -6.36 -6.50
C PHE A 127 4.02 -5.32 -7.02
N HIS A 128 3.70 -4.64 -8.12
CA HIS A 128 4.56 -3.58 -8.65
C HIS A 128 4.66 -2.38 -7.70
N LYS A 129 3.57 -2.00 -7.03
CA LYS A 129 3.59 -0.97 -5.98
C LYS A 129 4.46 -1.40 -4.80
N ALA A 130 4.34 -2.64 -4.34
CA ALA A 130 5.18 -3.18 -3.26
C ALA A 130 6.67 -3.13 -3.64
N LEU A 131 7.03 -3.53 -4.86
CA LEU A 131 8.41 -3.47 -5.37
C LEU A 131 8.94 -2.04 -5.56
N LYS A 132 8.07 -1.07 -5.84
CA LYS A 132 8.47 0.35 -5.87
C LYS A 132 8.84 0.87 -4.48
N LEU A 133 8.16 0.40 -3.44
CA LEU A 133 8.44 0.77 -2.05
C LEU A 133 9.67 0.03 -1.51
N ARG A 134 9.77 -1.26 -1.77
CA ARG A 134 10.93 -2.09 -1.44
C ARG A 134 11.38 -2.89 -2.67
N PRO A 135 12.38 -2.40 -3.42
CA PRO A 135 12.91 -3.11 -4.60
C PRO A 135 13.52 -4.47 -4.28
N ASP A 136 14.06 -4.64 -3.08
CA ASP A 136 14.62 -5.89 -2.57
C ASP A 136 13.60 -6.62 -1.68
N TYR A 137 12.39 -6.84 -2.21
CA TYR A 137 11.35 -7.62 -1.56
C TYR A 137 11.14 -8.94 -2.33
N PRO A 138 11.80 -10.05 -1.91
CA PRO A 138 11.81 -11.30 -2.67
C PRO A 138 10.42 -11.87 -2.96
N GLU A 139 9.53 -11.83 -1.98
CA GLU A 139 8.17 -12.38 -2.07
C GLU A 139 7.33 -11.62 -3.11
N ALA A 140 7.37 -10.28 -3.07
CA ALA A 140 6.69 -9.46 -4.07
C ALA A 140 7.28 -9.64 -5.47
N ARG A 141 8.60 -9.87 -5.56
CA ARG A 141 9.28 -10.12 -6.83
C ARG A 141 8.86 -11.44 -7.44
N GLU A 142 8.86 -12.50 -6.63
CA GLU A 142 8.38 -13.83 -7.06
C GLU A 142 6.93 -13.77 -7.51
N ASN A 143 6.07 -13.14 -6.71
CA ASN A 143 4.66 -12.98 -7.04
C ASN A 143 4.45 -12.16 -8.32
N PHE A 144 5.19 -11.07 -8.51
CA PHE A 144 5.13 -10.29 -9.75
C PHE A 144 5.55 -11.12 -10.97
N TYR A 145 6.62 -11.92 -10.86
CA TYR A 145 7.02 -12.84 -11.94
C TYR A 145 5.96 -13.89 -12.23
N ARG A 146 5.34 -14.47 -11.20
CA ARG A 146 4.23 -15.41 -11.35
C ARG A 146 3.12 -14.77 -12.15
N VAL A 147 2.67 -13.56 -11.80
CA VAL A 147 1.62 -12.84 -12.54
C VAL A 147 2.05 -12.52 -13.98
N ALA A 148 3.27 -12.01 -14.18
CA ALA A 148 3.77 -11.66 -15.51
C ALA A 148 3.76 -12.86 -16.47
N ASN A 149 4.03 -14.07 -15.98
CA ASN A 149 3.94 -15.29 -16.78
C ASN A 149 2.51 -15.59 -17.30
N TRP A 150 1.48 -15.10 -16.61
CA TRP A 150 0.09 -15.25 -17.05
C TRP A 150 -0.37 -14.12 -17.96
N LEU A 151 0.18 -12.91 -17.80
CA LEU A 151 -0.16 -11.75 -18.63
C LEU A 151 0.57 -11.76 -19.98
N VAL A 152 1.75 -12.36 -20.02
CA VAL A 152 2.62 -12.36 -21.20
C VAL A 152 2.83 -13.80 -21.66
N GLU A 153 2.37 -14.11 -22.88
CA GLU A 153 2.59 -15.43 -23.45
C GLU A 153 4.09 -15.76 -23.49
N ARG A 154 4.43 -17.00 -23.11
CA ARG A 154 5.82 -17.42 -22.83
C ARG A 154 6.82 -17.14 -23.97
N TRP A 155 6.35 -17.10 -25.22
CA TRP A 155 7.19 -16.81 -26.38
C TRP A 155 7.72 -15.37 -26.39
N HIS A 156 7.01 -14.40 -25.78
CA HIS A 156 7.47 -13.02 -25.69
C HIS A 156 8.75 -12.90 -24.85
N PHE A 157 8.93 -13.70 -23.79
CA PHE A 157 10.17 -13.70 -23.00
C PHE A 157 11.38 -14.19 -23.82
N LEU A 158 11.19 -15.21 -24.66
CA LEU A 158 12.23 -15.70 -25.58
C LEU A 158 12.59 -14.62 -26.60
N MET A 159 11.60 -13.94 -27.17
CA MET A 159 11.82 -12.82 -28.09
C MET A 159 12.51 -11.61 -27.41
N LEU A 160 12.11 -11.23 -26.20
CA LEU A 160 12.73 -10.12 -25.46
C LEU A 160 14.20 -10.38 -25.11
N ASN A 161 14.56 -11.64 -24.82
CA ASN A 161 15.94 -12.05 -24.57
C ASN A 161 16.75 -12.38 -25.85
N ASP A 162 16.13 -12.42 -27.04
CA ASP A 162 16.84 -12.63 -28.31
C ASP A 162 17.52 -11.34 -28.78
N HIS A 163 18.64 -11.00 -28.14
CA HIS A 163 19.43 -9.80 -28.45
C HIS A 163 19.96 -9.75 -29.89
N GLY A 164 20.12 -10.90 -30.55
CA GLY A 164 20.58 -10.98 -31.93
C GLY A 164 19.49 -10.51 -32.89
N ARG A 165 18.29 -11.08 -32.74
CA ARG A 165 17.12 -10.73 -33.54
C ARG A 165 16.64 -9.31 -33.25
N ASN A 166 16.61 -8.90 -31.99
CA ASN A 166 16.19 -7.56 -31.57
C ASN A 166 17.07 -6.46 -32.19
N ARG A 167 18.40 -6.65 -32.23
CA ARG A 167 19.31 -5.71 -32.88
C ARG A 167 19.03 -5.56 -34.38
N LYS A 168 18.77 -6.66 -35.09
CA LYS A 168 18.45 -6.62 -36.53
C LYS A 168 17.15 -5.88 -36.80
N TYR A 169 16.11 -6.12 -36.00
CA TYR A 169 14.85 -5.37 -36.13
C TYR A 169 15.04 -3.89 -35.86
N GLN A 170 15.82 -3.54 -34.83
CA GLN A 170 16.08 -2.14 -34.47
C GLN A 170 16.81 -1.41 -35.61
N GLN A 171 17.81 -2.05 -36.22
CA GLN A 171 18.50 -1.53 -37.41
C GLN A 171 17.56 -1.34 -38.61
N ALA A 172 16.69 -2.31 -38.87
CA ALA A 172 15.72 -2.23 -39.97
C ALA A 172 14.72 -1.08 -39.76
N ILE A 173 14.20 -0.91 -38.54
CA ILE A 173 13.30 0.19 -38.18
C ILE A 173 14.00 1.54 -38.36
N GLN A 174 15.24 1.68 -37.84
CA GLN A 174 16.01 2.92 -38.01
C GLN A 174 16.23 3.27 -39.49
N LYS A 175 16.56 2.27 -40.32
CA LYS A 175 16.76 2.47 -41.75
C LYS A 175 15.47 2.92 -42.45
N ALA A 176 14.33 2.30 -42.12
CA ALA A 176 13.03 2.67 -42.67
C ALA A 176 12.60 4.09 -42.28
N VAL A 177 12.83 4.48 -41.02
CA VAL A 177 12.56 5.84 -40.53
C VAL A 177 13.44 6.87 -41.24
N GLN A 178 14.75 6.59 -41.39
CA GLN A 178 15.66 7.47 -42.12
C GLN A 178 15.28 7.63 -43.59
N SER A 179 14.92 6.56 -44.29
CA SER A 179 14.48 6.65 -45.69
C SER A 179 13.16 7.40 -45.83
N GLY A 180 12.21 7.21 -44.89
CA GLY A 180 10.95 7.96 -44.90
C GLY A 180 11.14 9.46 -44.68
N LEU A 181 12.04 9.85 -43.77
CA LEU A 181 12.40 11.25 -43.54
C LEU A 181 13.05 11.91 -44.76
N GLN A 182 13.84 11.15 -45.55
CA GLN A 182 14.47 11.65 -46.78
C GLN A 182 13.50 11.84 -47.96
N HIS A 183 12.29 11.27 -47.88
CA HIS A 183 11.28 11.40 -48.94
C HIS A 183 10.21 12.47 -48.62
N CYS A 184 10.28 13.10 -47.44
CA CYS A 184 9.33 14.12 -46.97
C CYS A 184 9.90 15.55 -46.98
N THR A 185 11.10 15.78 -47.52
CA THR A 185 11.75 17.09 -47.72
C THR A 185 11.87 17.40 -49.21
#